data_AF-A0A7C1P3Y5-F1
#
_entry.id   AF-A0A7C1P3Y5-F1
#
_cell.length_a   1.000
_cell.length_b   1.000
_cell.length_c   1.000
_cell.angle_alpha   90.00
_cell.angle_beta   90.00
_cell.angle_gamma   90.00
#
_symmetry.space_group_name_H-M   'P 1'
#
loop_
_entity.id
_entity.type
_entity.pdbx_description
1 polymer ?
#
loop_
_entity_poly.entity_id
_entity_poly.type
_entity_poly.pdbx_seq_one_letter_code
_entity_poly.pdbx_strand_id
1 'polypeptide(L)'
;MSENDYVETLKLMGLGGKNALDKAQVAFVMDLYTYWKSKQLAVVKTGDVFSAPQIEGGELVKLWGYAVYGSAHMHRANQDAIYGLKANSAGKVDLDTPANNTTGSLVAFRRDQWMLGYKRQMTFETTRYANADATEIVALMRVGLINHDNEASAITYGLVV
;
A
#
# COMPACT_ATOMS: atom_id res chain seq x y z
N MET A 1 9.10 2.78 13.70
CA MET A 1 8.03 1.80 13.55
C MET A 1 8.28 0.65 14.52
N SER A 2 7.22 0.22 15.20
CA SER A 2 7.18 -0.87 16.16
C SER A 2 6.10 -1.88 15.78
N GLU A 3 6.11 -3.04 16.43
CA GLU A 3 5.10 -4.08 16.22
C GLU A 3 3.69 -3.63 16.60
N ASN A 4 3.58 -2.74 17.60
CA ASN A 4 2.29 -2.18 18.01
C ASN A 4 1.61 -1.40 16.89
N ASP A 5 2.37 -0.77 15.98
CA ASP A 5 1.80 0.05 14.90
C ASP A 5 0.86 -0.78 14.02
N TYR A 6 1.16 -2.06 13.81
CA TYR A 6 0.30 -2.96 13.04
C TYR A 6 -1.00 -3.30 13.76
N VAL A 7 -0.90 -3.62 15.06
CA VAL A 7 -2.07 -3.97 15.87
C VAL A 7 -2.97 -2.74 16.05
N GLU A 8 -2.39 -1.56 16.26
CA GLU A 8 -3.14 -0.30 16.32
C GLU A 8 -3.81 0.02 14.98
N THR A 9 -3.13 -0.21 13.84
CA THR A 9 -3.75 -0.04 12.51
C THR A 9 -4.97 -0.95 12.33
N LEU A 10 -4.90 -2.19 12.81
CA LEU A 10 -6.01 -3.14 12.73
C LEU A 10 -7.19 -2.75 13.63
N LYS A 11 -6.93 -2.18 14.81
CA LYS A 11 -8.00 -1.69 15.72
C LYS A 11 -8.82 -0.56 15.11
N LEU A 12 -8.24 0.19 14.17
CA LEU A 12 -8.92 1.24 13.42
C LEU A 12 -9.85 0.69 12.32
N MET A 13 -9.74 -0.60 11.96
CA MET A 13 -10.59 -1.23 10.94
C MET A 13 -11.97 -1.60 11.49
N GLY A 14 -12.85 -0.60 11.47
CA GLY A 14 -14.16 -0.65 12.10
C GLY A 14 -14.09 -0.67 13.61
N LEU A 15 -15.24 -0.63 14.26
CA LEU A 15 -15.29 -0.52 15.72
C LEU A 15 -14.50 -1.65 16.41
N GLY A 16 -13.35 -1.30 16.99
CA GLY A 16 -12.46 -2.25 17.70
C GLY A 16 -11.76 -3.27 16.79
N GLY A 17 -11.61 -3.01 15.50
CA GLY A 17 -10.99 -3.95 14.57
C GLY A 17 -11.92 -5.07 14.10
N LYS A 18 -13.24 -4.87 14.19
CA LYS A 18 -14.24 -5.85 13.73
C LYS A 18 -13.99 -6.32 12.29
N ASN A 19 -13.61 -5.40 11.40
CA ASN A 19 -13.35 -5.71 10.00
C ASN A 19 -12.00 -6.42 9.80
N ALA A 20 -11.10 -6.36 10.78
CA ALA A 20 -9.82 -7.04 10.79
C ALA A 20 -9.89 -8.53 11.20
N LEU A 21 -11.03 -9.00 11.74
CA LEU A 21 -11.14 -10.35 12.32
C LEU A 21 -10.81 -11.47 11.31
N ASP A 22 -11.22 -11.31 10.05
CA ASP A 22 -10.90 -12.25 8.98
C ASP A 22 -9.54 -11.94 8.36
N LYS A 23 -8.50 -12.59 8.89
CA LYS A 23 -7.12 -12.42 8.46
C LYS A 23 -6.88 -12.81 7.00
N ALA A 24 -7.69 -13.69 6.43
CA ALA A 24 -7.52 -14.13 5.05
C ALA A 24 -7.92 -13.02 4.06
N GLN A 25 -8.84 -12.14 4.43
CA GLN A 25 -9.31 -11.06 3.54
C GLN A 25 -8.52 -9.77 3.70
N VAL A 26 -7.83 -9.59 4.83
CA VAL A 26 -7.08 -8.38 5.14
C VAL A 26 -5.62 -8.51 4.71
N ALA A 27 -5.10 -7.45 4.10
CA ALA A 27 -3.69 -7.32 3.78
C ALA A 27 -3.16 -5.95 4.16
N PHE A 28 -1.87 -5.90 4.47
CA PHE A 28 -1.12 -4.68 4.67
C PHE A 28 -0.43 -4.26 3.38
N VAL A 29 -0.52 -2.97 3.06
CA VAL A 29 0.28 -2.32 2.04
C VAL A 29 1.04 -1.20 2.71
N MET A 30 2.35 -1.17 2.48
CA MET A 30 3.23 -0.16 3.08
C MET A 30 4.14 0.44 2.03
N ASP A 31 4.63 1.65 2.29
CA ASP A 31 5.68 2.24 1.47
C ASP A 31 6.97 1.42 1.59
N LEU A 32 7.89 1.62 0.64
CA LEU A 32 9.12 0.84 0.58
C LEU A 32 10.00 1.03 1.82
N TYR A 33 10.11 2.24 2.38
CA TYR A 33 10.95 2.48 3.55
C TYR A 33 10.39 1.77 4.79
N THR A 34 9.08 1.86 4.99
CA THR A 34 8.36 1.10 6.01
C THR A 34 8.56 -0.40 5.81
N TYR A 35 8.45 -0.91 4.58
CA TYR A 35 8.69 -2.33 4.26
C TYR A 35 10.09 -2.81 4.63
N TRP A 36 11.14 -2.05 4.28
CA TRP A 36 12.51 -2.38 4.66
C TRP A 36 12.70 -2.36 6.17
N LYS A 37 12.07 -1.41 6.87
CA LYS A 37 12.07 -1.35 8.33
C LYS A 37 11.35 -2.55 8.95
N SER A 38 10.27 -3.03 8.34
CA SER A 38 9.50 -4.19 8.81
C SER A 38 10.32 -5.48 8.80
N LYS A 39 11.15 -5.67 7.77
CA LYS A 39 12.10 -6.79 7.72
C LYS A 39 13.14 -6.76 8.85
N GLN A 40 13.39 -5.58 9.43
CA GLN A 40 14.38 -5.41 10.49
C GLN A 40 13.83 -5.68 11.90
N LEU A 41 12.51 -5.81 12.07
CA LEU A 41 11.87 -6.06 13.37
C LEU A 41 12.43 -7.33 14.03
N ALA A 42 12.65 -7.26 15.35
CA ALA A 42 13.27 -8.36 16.10
C ALA A 42 12.42 -9.64 16.07
N VAL A 43 11.10 -9.48 16.21
CA VAL A 43 10.12 -10.57 16.20
C VAL A 43 10.04 -11.30 14.85
N VAL A 44 10.42 -10.65 13.76
CA VAL A 44 10.45 -11.26 12.43
C VAL A 44 11.72 -12.11 12.25
N LYS A 45 12.78 -11.82 13.01
CA LYS A 45 14.11 -12.43 12.84
C LYS A 45 14.35 -13.66 13.71
N THR A 46 13.65 -13.81 14.83
CA THR A 46 13.91 -14.89 15.79
C THR A 46 12.81 -15.95 15.76
N GLY A 47 13.20 -17.20 15.54
CA GLY A 47 12.28 -18.36 15.60
C GLY A 47 11.80 -18.71 17.02
N ASP A 48 12.35 -18.05 18.05
CA ASP A 48 11.98 -18.26 19.45
C ASP A 48 10.60 -17.64 19.80
N VAL A 49 10.19 -16.60 19.06
CA VAL A 49 8.90 -15.92 19.26
C VAL A 49 7.85 -16.38 18.25
N PHE A 50 8.27 -16.94 17.11
CA PHE A 50 7.40 -17.43 16.03
C PHE A 50 7.81 -18.84 15.60
N SER A 51 6.88 -19.80 15.68
CA SER A 51 7.12 -21.20 15.28
C SER A 51 7.35 -21.40 13.77
N ALA A 52 7.04 -20.39 12.94
CA ALA A 52 7.35 -20.36 11.52
C ALA A 52 7.93 -18.99 11.14
N PRO A 53 9.16 -18.94 10.55
CA PRO A 53 9.74 -17.68 10.09
C PRO A 53 8.82 -17.03 9.05
N GLN A 54 8.42 -15.78 9.30
CA GLN A 54 7.55 -15.00 8.40
C GLN A 54 8.29 -14.49 7.16
N ILE A 55 9.62 -14.62 7.14
CA ILE A 55 10.48 -14.33 6.00
C ILE A 55 10.71 -15.62 5.22
N GLU A 56 10.16 -15.70 4.01
CA GLU A 56 10.39 -16.80 3.08
C GLU A 56 11.20 -16.26 1.90
N GLY A 57 12.33 -16.89 1.57
CA GLY A 57 13.19 -16.45 0.46
C GLY A 57 13.78 -15.03 0.59
N GLY A 58 13.78 -14.42 1.78
CA GLY A 58 14.22 -13.04 2.01
C GLY A 58 13.12 -11.97 1.90
N GLU A 59 11.86 -12.39 1.73
CA GLU A 59 10.69 -11.52 1.68
C GLU A 59 9.75 -11.73 2.86
N LEU A 60 9.19 -10.64 3.37
CA LEU A 60 8.22 -10.68 4.46
C LEU A 60 6.85 -11.02 3.88
N VAL A 61 6.43 -12.28 4.00
CA VAL A 61 5.20 -12.79 3.35
C VAL A 61 3.96 -12.50 4.20
N LYS A 62 4.09 -12.67 5.52
CA LYS A 62 2.99 -12.45 6.47
C LYS A 62 3.49 -11.75 7.72
N LEU A 63 2.57 -11.15 8.47
CA LEU A 63 2.83 -10.66 9.81
C LEU A 63 1.55 -10.76 10.65
N TRP A 64 1.62 -11.41 11.81
CA TRP A 64 0.46 -11.77 12.66
C TRP A 64 -0.66 -12.55 11.95
N GLY A 65 -0.32 -13.24 10.86
CA GLY A 65 -1.24 -13.99 10.01
C GLY A 65 -1.87 -13.20 8.86
N TYR A 66 -1.61 -11.90 8.76
CA TYR A 66 -2.04 -11.04 7.65
C TYR A 66 -0.99 -11.02 6.54
N ALA A 67 -1.42 -10.92 5.28
CA ALA A 67 -0.49 -10.75 4.15
C ALA A 67 0.13 -9.35 4.17
N VAL A 68 1.39 -9.23 3.77
CA VAL A 68 2.14 -7.96 3.76
C VAL A 68 2.72 -7.69 2.38
N TYR A 69 2.57 -6.46 1.89
CA TYR A 69 3.10 -6.02 0.60
C TYR A 69 3.81 -4.67 0.70
N GLY A 70 5.02 -4.58 0.14
CA GLY A 70 5.70 -3.31 -0.10
C GLY A 70 5.30 -2.72 -1.45
N SER A 71 4.89 -1.46 -1.49
CA SER A 71 4.44 -0.79 -2.72
C SER A 71 5.25 0.47 -3.02
N ALA A 72 5.79 0.53 -4.24
CA ALA A 72 6.44 1.72 -4.79
C ALA A 72 5.44 2.80 -5.25
N HIS A 73 4.13 2.53 -5.16
CA HIS A 73 3.09 3.47 -5.55
C HIS A 73 2.59 4.35 -4.39
N MET A 74 2.93 4.01 -3.14
CA MET A 74 2.66 4.89 -2.01
C MET A 74 3.57 6.13 -2.10
N HIS A 75 2.97 7.31 -1.95
CA HIS A 75 3.65 8.62 -2.01
C HIS A 75 4.46 8.88 -3.30
N ARG A 76 4.10 8.21 -4.41
CA ARG A 76 4.82 8.26 -5.69
C ARG A 76 5.06 9.66 -6.26
N ALA A 77 4.22 10.63 -5.90
CA ALA A 77 4.34 12.01 -6.37
C ALA A 77 5.68 12.65 -5.97
N ASN A 78 6.27 12.25 -4.85
CA ASN A 78 7.61 12.68 -4.44
C ASN A 78 8.65 11.69 -4.95
N GLN A 79 9.44 12.13 -5.93
CA GLN A 79 10.54 11.40 -6.54
C GLN A 79 11.92 12.00 -6.22
N ASP A 80 12.00 12.76 -5.12
CA ASP A 80 13.28 13.24 -4.62
C ASP A 80 14.23 12.06 -4.31
N ALA A 81 15.53 12.24 -4.55
CA ALA A 81 16.51 11.16 -4.41
C ALA A 81 16.71 10.70 -2.95
N ILE A 82 16.42 11.57 -1.96
CA ILE A 82 16.67 11.33 -0.53
C ILE A 82 15.35 11.07 0.21
N TYR A 83 14.32 11.84 -0.13
CA TYR A 83 13.02 11.84 0.54
C TYR A 83 11.89 11.24 -0.30
N GLY A 84 12.19 10.73 -1.50
CA GLY A 84 11.20 10.11 -2.37
C GLY A 84 10.43 8.99 -1.69
N LEU A 85 9.16 8.80 -2.08
CA LEU A 85 8.26 7.77 -1.53
C LEU A 85 7.97 7.84 -0.02
N LYS A 86 8.40 8.91 0.67
CA LYS A 86 8.03 9.21 2.07
C LYS A 86 6.90 10.22 2.15
N ALA A 87 6.25 10.25 3.29
CA ALA A 87 5.24 11.24 3.67
C ALA A 87 5.71 12.09 4.85
N ASN A 88 5.02 13.20 5.06
CA ASN A 88 5.11 14.00 6.28
C ASN A 88 4.28 13.39 7.42
N SER A 89 4.38 14.00 8.60
CA SER A 89 3.66 13.57 9.82
C SER A 89 2.13 13.63 9.71
N ALA A 90 1.57 14.27 8.69
CA ALA A 90 0.14 14.30 8.40
C ALA A 90 -0.30 13.26 7.35
N GLY A 91 0.60 12.36 6.94
CA GLY A 91 0.34 11.38 5.88
C GLY A 91 0.15 12.00 4.49
N LYS A 92 0.69 13.21 4.28
CA LYS A 92 0.68 13.92 3.00
C LYS A 92 2.08 13.98 2.41
N VAL A 93 2.15 14.35 1.14
CA VAL A 93 3.39 14.57 0.42
C VAL A 93 3.56 16.07 0.19
N ASP A 94 4.62 16.64 0.75
CA ASP A 94 5.06 18.01 0.46
C ASP A 94 5.92 17.99 -0.81
N LEU A 95 5.45 18.65 -1.87
CA LEU A 95 6.16 18.70 -3.16
C LEU A 95 7.09 19.92 -3.26
N ASP A 96 6.84 20.96 -2.47
CA ASP A 96 7.63 22.20 -2.50
C ASP A 96 8.88 22.07 -1.62
N THR A 97 8.75 21.34 -0.51
CA THR A 97 9.85 21.09 0.44
C THR A 97 10.00 19.59 0.73
N PRO A 98 10.78 18.86 -0.09
CA PRO A 98 10.94 17.41 0.06
C PRO A 98 11.45 16.97 1.45
N ALA A 99 12.27 17.80 2.11
CA ALA A 99 12.82 17.52 3.43
C ALA A 99 11.75 17.39 4.54
N ASN A 100 10.52 17.84 4.30
CA ASN A 100 9.41 17.66 5.24
C ASN A 100 8.84 16.22 5.22
N ASN A 101 9.17 15.43 4.19
CA ASN A 101 8.70 14.05 4.02
C ASN A 101 9.66 13.06 4.69
N THR A 102 9.58 12.95 6.02
CA THR A 102 10.53 12.16 6.83
C THR A 102 9.97 10.84 7.35
N THR A 103 8.68 10.58 7.13
CA THR A 103 7.95 9.46 7.74
C THR A 103 7.38 8.49 6.70
N GLY A 104 7.09 7.27 7.13
CA GLY A 104 6.39 6.26 6.36
C GLY A 104 4.91 6.14 6.75
N SER A 105 4.22 5.24 6.07
CA SER A 105 2.81 4.92 6.28
C SER A 105 2.53 3.43 6.10
N LEU A 106 1.51 2.96 6.80
CA LEU A 106 1.00 1.61 6.74
C LEU A 106 -0.50 1.64 6.50
N VAL A 107 -0.98 0.92 5.50
CA VAL A 107 -2.41 0.74 5.22
C VAL A 107 -2.80 -0.71 5.46
N ALA A 108 -3.88 -0.93 6.19
CA ALA A 108 -4.58 -2.20 6.25
C ALA A 108 -5.86 -2.08 5.41
N PHE A 109 -6.08 -3.00 4.47
CA PHE A 109 -7.28 -3.00 3.63
C PHE A 109 -7.88 -4.40 3.53
N ARG A 110 -9.21 -4.45 3.54
CA ARG A 110 -9.99 -5.70 3.48
C ARG A 110 -10.49 -5.94 2.07
N ARG A 111 -9.90 -6.89 1.34
CA ARG A 111 -10.06 -7.08 -0.12
C ARG A 111 -11.48 -7.33 -0.60
N ASP A 112 -12.28 -8.05 0.19
CA ASP A 112 -13.66 -8.43 -0.14
C ASP A 112 -14.63 -7.23 -0.14
N GLN A 113 -14.30 -6.14 0.55
CA GLN A 113 -15.14 -4.94 0.63
C GLN A 113 -14.81 -3.90 -0.46
N TRP A 114 -13.89 -4.22 -1.38
CA TRP A 114 -13.56 -3.39 -2.53
C TRP A 114 -14.05 -4.04 -3.81
N MET A 115 -14.80 -3.28 -4.61
CA MET A 115 -15.30 -3.74 -5.89
C MET A 115 -14.64 -2.98 -7.04
N LEU A 116 -13.93 -3.72 -7.89
CA LEU A 116 -13.43 -3.22 -9.17
C LEU A 116 -14.44 -3.55 -10.27
N GLY A 117 -15.00 -2.52 -10.89
CA GLY A 117 -16.00 -2.65 -11.94
C GLY A 117 -15.49 -2.09 -13.28
N TYR A 118 -15.79 -2.80 -14.36
CA TYR A 118 -15.52 -2.35 -15.73
C TYR A 118 -16.83 -1.93 -16.41
N LYS A 119 -16.91 -0.68 -16.85
CA LYS A 119 -17.99 -0.22 -17.74
C LYS A 119 -17.67 -0.52 -19.20
N ARG A 120 -16.39 -0.40 -19.58
CA ARG A 120 -15.85 -0.82 -20.88
C ARG A 120 -14.49 -1.45 -20.66
N GLN A 121 -14.31 -2.66 -21.20
CA GLN A 121 -13.01 -3.33 -21.23
C GLN A 121 -12.04 -2.55 -22.12
N MET A 122 -10.74 -2.82 -21.96
CA MET A 122 -9.71 -2.14 -22.73
C MET A 122 -9.82 -2.53 -24.21
N THR A 123 -9.96 -1.55 -25.08
CA THR A 123 -9.93 -1.71 -26.54
C THR A 123 -8.81 -0.87 -27.12
N PHE A 124 -8.12 -1.43 -28.11
CA PHE A 124 -7.08 -0.75 -28.88
C PHE A 124 -7.56 -0.54 -30.30
N GLU A 125 -7.33 0.65 -30.84
CA GLU A 125 -7.54 0.96 -32.25
C GLU A 125 -6.37 1.77 -32.78
N THR A 126 -6.13 1.65 -34.08
CA THR A 126 -5.10 2.44 -34.77
C THR A 126 -5.80 3.41 -35.71
N THR A 127 -5.45 4.69 -35.65
CA THR A 127 -5.96 5.67 -36.60
C THR A 127 -4.82 6.42 -37.26
N ARG A 128 -5.07 6.80 -38.52
CA ARG A 128 -4.08 7.44 -39.37
C ARG A 128 -4.16 8.94 -39.18
N TYR A 129 -3.07 9.56 -38.70
CA TYR A 129 -2.98 11.00 -38.54
C TYR A 129 -2.16 11.64 -39.68
N ALA A 130 -2.87 12.11 -40.70
CA ALA A 130 -2.26 12.58 -41.95
C ALA A 130 -1.34 13.80 -41.77
N ASN A 131 -1.67 14.73 -40.87
CA ASN A 131 -0.90 15.97 -40.66
C ASN A 131 0.50 15.73 -40.11
N ALA A 132 0.73 14.63 -39.37
CA ALA A 132 2.05 14.28 -38.83
C ALA A 132 2.70 13.09 -39.55
N ASP A 133 2.09 12.61 -40.65
CA ASP A 133 2.52 11.40 -41.34
C ASP A 133 2.68 10.19 -40.39
N ALA A 134 1.91 10.14 -39.28
CA ALA A 134 2.01 9.10 -38.25
C ALA A 134 0.76 8.21 -38.13
N THR A 135 0.91 7.02 -37.52
CA THR A 135 -0.21 6.17 -37.09
C THR A 135 -0.24 6.21 -35.57
N GLU A 136 -1.36 6.67 -34.99
CA GLU A 136 -1.53 6.69 -33.55
C GLU A 136 -2.27 5.44 -33.08
N ILE A 137 -1.88 4.96 -31.89
CA ILE A 137 -2.54 3.85 -31.21
C ILE A 137 -3.36 4.47 -30.08
N VAL A 138 -4.67 4.31 -30.15
CA VAL A 138 -5.60 4.80 -29.14
C VAL A 138 -6.08 3.62 -28.29
N ALA A 139 -5.89 3.74 -26.98
CA ALA A 139 -6.36 2.77 -26.01
C ALA A 139 -7.45 3.40 -25.13
N LEU A 140 -8.62 2.78 -25.07
CA LEU A 140 -9.73 3.24 -24.24
C LEU A 140 -10.13 2.16 -23.24
N MET A 141 -10.26 2.54 -21.98
CA MET A 141 -10.84 1.71 -20.93
C MET A 141 -11.68 2.58 -19.99
N ARG A 142 -12.71 1.99 -19.38
CA ARG A 142 -13.44 2.66 -18.30
C ARG A 142 -13.63 1.71 -17.14
N VAL A 143 -12.85 1.95 -16.09
CA VAL A 143 -12.81 1.19 -14.84
C VAL A 143 -13.16 2.10 -13.68
N GLY A 144 -13.79 1.55 -12.65
CA GLY A 144 -14.04 2.21 -11.38
C GLY A 144 -13.72 1.27 -10.22
N LEU A 145 -13.20 1.83 -9.14
CA LEU A 145 -12.99 1.14 -7.88
C LEU A 145 -13.85 1.84 -6.83
N ILE A 146 -14.65 1.07 -6.09
CA ILE A 146 -15.50 1.61 -5.02
C ILE A 146 -15.43 0.69 -3.80
N ASN A 147 -15.55 1.30 -2.62
CA ASN A 147 -15.66 0.60 -1.34
C ASN A 147 -17.13 0.37 -0.98
N HIS A 148 -17.43 -0.78 -0.38
CA HIS A 148 -18.76 -1.07 0.15
C HIS A 148 -19.04 -0.30 1.46
N ASP A 149 -18.00 -0.07 2.27
CA ASP A 149 -18.08 0.57 3.59
C ASP A 149 -16.86 1.47 3.83
N ASN A 150 -17.01 2.51 4.65
CA ASN A 150 -15.95 3.46 5.00
C ASN A 150 -14.99 2.92 6.07
N GLU A 151 -15.30 1.77 6.66
CA GLU A 151 -14.46 1.08 7.65
C GLU A 151 -13.66 -0.08 7.05
N ALA A 152 -13.66 -0.22 5.71
CA ALA A 152 -13.01 -1.30 4.95
C ALA A 152 -11.47 -1.18 4.87
N SER A 153 -10.93 -0.03 5.26
CA SER A 153 -9.48 0.22 5.29
C SER A 153 -9.13 1.20 6.39
N ALA A 154 -7.95 1.02 6.98
CA ALA A 154 -7.36 1.97 7.92
C ALA A 154 -5.93 2.30 7.49
N ILE A 155 -5.49 3.53 7.76
CA ILE A 155 -4.14 3.98 7.50
C ILE A 155 -3.54 4.56 8.77
N THR A 156 -2.30 4.18 9.05
CA THR A 156 -1.45 4.81 10.05
C THR A 156 -0.32 5.55 9.34
N TYR A 157 -0.11 6.80 9.72
CA TYR A 157 0.91 7.70 9.17
C TYR A 157 1.82 8.24 10.27
N GLY A 158 2.91 8.91 9.88
CA GLY A 158 3.90 9.42 10.84
C GLY A 158 4.82 8.33 11.38
N LEU A 159 4.96 7.21 10.66
CA LEU A 159 5.81 6.10 11.08
C LEU A 159 7.28 6.47 10.90
N VAL A 160 8.08 6.29 11.93
CA VAL A 160 9.54 6.45 11.82
C VAL A 160 10.11 5.27 11.02
N VAL A 161 10.79 5.57 9.92
CA VAL A 161 11.37 4.60 8.96
C VAL A 161 12.89 4.53 9.07
#